data_AF-G1N3T0-F1
#
_entry.id   AF-G1N3T0-F1
#
_cell.length_a   1.000
_cell.length_b   1.000
_cell.length_c   1.000
_cell.angle_alpha   90.00
_cell.angle_beta   90.00
_cell.angle_gamma   90.00
#
_symmetry.space_group_name_H-M   'P 1'
#
loop_
_entity.id
_entity.type
_entity.pdbx_description
1 polymer ?
#
loop_
_entity_poly.entity_id
_entity_poly.type
_entity_poly.pdbx_seq_one_letter_code
_entity_poly.pdbx_strand_id
1 'polypeptide(L)'
;MTPQQSADLLKWAASTFPVAMFINYEQVNMADRFGQIMIENLQRRQCNLAGVEVCRSLESQKERLLLTGWENAHAIDMMKVYSFLPQADVKRIEELEFLDEKELFEQLMQHYCICWKRGNGFKLKEG
;
A
#
# COMPACT_ATOMS: atom_id res chain seq x y z
N MET A 1 12.60 3.25 -5.49
CA MET A 1 12.23 4.24 -6.52
C MET A 1 11.85 5.53 -5.82
N THR A 2 12.20 6.68 -6.38
CA THR A 2 11.73 7.98 -5.86
C THR A 2 10.24 8.15 -6.12
N PRO A 3 9.52 9.07 -5.44
CA PRO A 3 8.11 9.32 -5.73
C PRO A 3 7.85 9.73 -7.17
N GLN A 4 8.80 10.46 -7.79
CA GLN A 4 8.68 10.85 -9.19
C GLN A 4 8.70 9.62 -10.10
N GLN A 5 9.64 8.70 -9.89
CA GLN A 5 9.74 7.47 -10.67
C GLN A 5 8.51 6.57 -10.51
N SER A 6 7.97 6.44 -9.30
CA SER A 6 6.75 5.66 -9.06
C SER A 6 5.52 6.31 -9.68
N ALA A 7 5.41 7.64 -9.61
CA ALA A 7 4.35 8.40 -10.27
C ALA A 7 4.39 8.26 -11.80
N ASP A 8 5.59 8.30 -12.40
CA ASP A 8 5.75 8.15 -13.85
C ASP A 8 5.40 6.74 -14.32
N LEU A 9 5.75 5.70 -13.54
CA LEU A 9 5.31 4.32 -13.79
C LEU A 9 3.78 4.21 -13.75
N LEU A 10 3.14 4.79 -12.74
CA LEU A 10 1.69 4.80 -12.59
C LEU A 10 0.99 5.53 -13.74
N LYS A 11 1.54 6.66 -14.20
CA LYS A 11 1.05 7.41 -15.37
C LYS A 11 1.20 6.60 -16.66
N TRP A 12 2.35 5.96 -16.85
CA TRP A 12 2.59 5.12 -18.02
C TRP A 12 1.60 3.95 -18.09
N ALA A 13 1.36 3.27 -16.96
CA ALA A 13 0.37 2.19 -16.92
C ALA A 13 -1.04 2.71 -17.28
N ALA A 14 -1.38 3.91 -16.83
CA ALA A 14 -2.66 4.56 -17.12
C ALA A 14 -2.86 4.90 -18.60
N SER A 15 -1.80 5.43 -19.23
CA SER A 15 -1.85 5.85 -20.63
C SER A 15 -1.71 4.69 -21.61
N THR A 16 -1.10 3.58 -21.18
CA THR A 16 -0.83 2.42 -22.04
C THR A 16 -2.02 1.48 -22.14
N PHE A 17 -2.74 1.26 -21.04
CA PHE A 17 -3.79 0.26 -20.98
C PHE A 17 -5.17 0.93 -20.85
N PRO A 18 -6.04 0.83 -21.87
CA PRO A 18 -7.39 1.40 -21.80
C PRO A 18 -8.23 0.81 -20.67
N VAL A 19 -8.07 -0.48 -20.37
CA VAL A 19 -8.74 -1.17 -19.26
C VAL A 19 -7.68 -1.88 -18.44
N ALA A 20 -7.49 -1.46 -17.19
CA ALA A 20 -6.47 -2.03 -16.31
C ALA A 20 -6.87 -1.94 -14.85
N MET A 21 -6.25 -2.79 -14.03
CA MET A 21 -6.25 -2.70 -12.58
C MET A 21 -4.81 -2.55 -12.12
N PHE A 22 -4.56 -1.65 -11.17
CA PHE A 22 -3.26 -1.52 -10.52
C PHE A 22 -3.44 -1.88 -9.05
N ILE A 23 -2.58 -2.76 -8.55
CA ILE A 23 -2.51 -3.15 -7.14
C ILE A 23 -1.13 -2.74 -6.63
N ASN A 24 -1.11 -2.05 -5.49
CA ASN A 24 0.10 -1.61 -4.82
C ASN A 24 0.07 -2.13 -3.38
N TYR A 25 1.11 -2.86 -2.99
CA TYR A 25 1.33 -3.29 -1.61
C TYR A 25 2.65 -2.70 -1.14
N GLU A 26 2.60 -1.86 -0.12
CA GLU A 26 3.79 -1.26 0.49
C GLU A 26 3.46 -0.68 1.87
N GLN A 27 4.45 -0.01 2.47
CA GLN A 27 4.29 0.65 3.75
C GLN A 27 3.24 1.78 3.74
N VAL A 28 2.65 2.03 4.91
CA VAL A 28 1.76 3.15 5.21
C VAL A 28 1.98 3.62 6.65
N ASN A 29 1.45 4.78 7.02
CA ASN A 29 1.54 5.32 8.39
C ASN A 29 2.98 5.55 8.87
N MET A 30 3.92 5.77 7.95
CA MET A 30 5.36 5.85 8.23
C MET A 30 5.81 7.12 9.00
N ALA A 31 4.87 7.99 9.38
CA ALA A 31 5.16 9.25 10.06
C ALA A 31 5.21 9.13 11.59
N ASP A 32 4.75 8.01 12.16
CA ASP A 32 4.75 7.81 13.62
C ASP A 32 6.08 7.22 14.14
N ARG A 33 6.15 6.97 15.45
CA ARG A 33 7.36 6.44 16.09
C ARG A 33 7.75 5.05 15.59
N PHE A 34 6.78 4.18 15.32
CA PHE A 34 7.03 2.84 14.81
C PHE A 34 7.54 2.89 13.37
N GLY A 35 6.92 3.73 12.53
CA GLY A 35 7.40 4.04 11.19
C GLY A 35 8.85 4.54 11.16
N GLN A 36 9.23 5.43 12.08
CA GLN A 36 10.62 5.88 12.19
C GLN A 36 11.58 4.74 12.56
N ILE A 37 11.22 3.89 13.53
CA ILE A 37 12.02 2.72 13.90
C ILE A 37 12.18 1.77 12.71
N MET A 38 11.11 1.57 11.93
CA MET A 38 11.14 0.75 10.73
C MET A 38 12.10 1.31 9.66
N ILE A 39 12.09 2.62 9.43
CA ILE A 39 13.02 3.30 8.51
C ILE A 39 14.46 3.11 8.98
N GLU A 40 14.75 3.37 10.25
CA GLU A 40 16.09 3.21 10.82
C GLU A 40 16.59 1.76 10.69
N ASN A 41 15.72 0.78 10.95
CA ASN A 41 16.05 -0.64 10.84
C ASN A 41 16.40 -1.06 9.40
N LEU A 42 15.68 -0.54 8.41
CA LEU A 42 15.98 -0.80 6.99
C LEU A 42 17.26 -0.10 6.55
N GLN A 43 17.49 1.14 6.98
CA GLN A 43 18.70 1.90 6.69
C GLN A 43 19.95 1.22 7.24
N ARG A 44 19.90 0.67 8.47
CA ARG A 44 20.99 -0.13 9.04
C ARG A 44 21.36 -1.36 8.19
N ARG A 45 20.42 -1.88 7.41
CA ARG A 45 20.60 -2.99 6.46
C ARG A 45 20.94 -2.51 5.05
N GLN A 46 21.33 -1.24 4.89
CA GLN A 46 21.63 -0.60 3.60
C GLN A 46 20.43 -0.60 2.63
N CYS A 47 19.22 -0.68 3.16
CA CYS A 47 17.98 -0.60 2.39
C CYS A 47 17.31 0.76 2.63
N ASN A 48 17.51 1.71 1.70
CA ASN A 48 16.89 3.02 1.80
C ASN A 48 15.53 3.07 1.10
N LEU A 49 14.49 3.49 1.81
CA LEU A 49 13.15 3.70 1.26
C LEU A 49 13.06 5.09 0.60
N ALA A 50 13.57 5.20 -0.63
CA ALA A 50 13.63 6.45 -1.39
C ALA A 50 12.27 7.11 -1.72
N GLY A 51 11.15 6.48 -1.35
CA GLY A 51 9.79 7.00 -1.55
C GLY A 51 8.95 6.95 -0.27
N VAL A 52 9.55 6.86 0.92
CA VAL A 52 8.82 6.76 2.19
C VAL A 52 7.95 7.99 2.47
N GLU A 53 8.31 9.15 1.91
CA GLU A 53 7.60 10.41 2.06
C GLU A 53 6.16 10.38 1.53
N VAL A 54 5.84 9.46 0.61
CA VAL A 54 4.47 9.25 0.11
C VAL A 54 3.69 8.18 0.88
N CYS A 55 4.33 7.47 1.81
CA CYS A 55 3.75 6.42 2.65
C CYS A 55 3.20 6.96 3.99
N ARG A 56 2.66 8.19 4.00
CA ARG A 56 2.22 8.88 5.23
C ARG A 56 0.89 8.33 5.77
N SER A 57 -0.06 8.02 4.90
CA SER A 57 -1.39 7.55 5.30
C SER A 57 -2.07 6.80 4.15
N LEU A 58 -3.18 6.12 4.44
CA LEU A 58 -4.01 5.50 3.39
C LEU A 58 -4.55 6.57 2.41
N GLU A 59 -4.82 7.78 2.90
CA GLU A 59 -5.24 8.90 2.04
C GLU A 59 -4.12 9.32 1.07
N SER A 60 -2.88 9.47 1.54
CA SER A 60 -1.76 9.81 0.65
C SER A 60 -1.51 8.75 -0.41
N GLN A 61 -1.72 7.47 -0.06
CA GLN A 61 -1.64 6.37 -1.03
C GLN A 61 -2.74 6.43 -2.09
N LYS A 62 -3.98 6.73 -1.69
CA LYS A 62 -5.10 6.91 -2.63
C LYS A 62 -4.89 8.12 -3.53
N GLU A 63 -4.50 9.27 -2.98
CA GLU A 63 -4.21 10.48 -3.74
C GLU A 63 -3.15 10.24 -4.81
N ARG A 64 -2.05 9.55 -4.47
CA ARG A 64 -1.00 9.18 -5.42
C ARG A 64 -1.53 8.34 -6.58
N LEU A 65 -2.47 7.42 -6.32
CA LEU A 65 -3.11 6.62 -7.36
C LEU A 65 -4.05 7.45 -8.24
N LEU A 66 -4.81 8.38 -7.66
CA LEU A 66 -5.78 9.23 -8.36
C LEU A 66 -5.11 10.28 -9.26
N LEU A 67 -4.01 10.90 -8.79
CA LEU A 67 -3.24 11.93 -9.51
C LEU A 67 -2.60 11.45 -10.83
N THR A 68 -2.71 10.16 -11.14
CA THR A 68 -2.15 9.55 -12.35
C THR A 68 -3.20 9.25 -13.43
N GLY A 69 -4.39 9.85 -13.32
CA GLY A 69 -5.44 9.80 -14.34
C GLY A 69 -6.57 8.78 -14.08
N TRP A 70 -6.83 8.42 -12.83
CA TRP A 70 -7.75 7.33 -12.47
C TRP A 70 -8.92 7.83 -11.64
N GLU A 71 -10.11 7.25 -11.84
CA GLU A 71 -11.36 7.80 -11.28
C GLU A 71 -11.62 7.36 -9.83
N ASN A 72 -11.23 6.13 -9.46
CA ASN A 72 -11.48 5.57 -8.14
C ASN A 72 -10.24 4.82 -7.63
N ALA A 73 -9.91 5.01 -6.35
CA ALA A 73 -8.84 4.31 -5.66
C ALA A 73 -9.30 3.89 -4.26
N HIS A 74 -8.90 2.68 -3.85
CA HIS A 74 -9.18 2.11 -2.55
C HIS A 74 -7.86 1.75 -1.86
N ALA A 75 -7.84 1.84 -0.54
CA ALA A 75 -6.71 1.46 0.29
C ALA A 75 -7.22 0.97 1.65
N ILE A 76 -6.65 -0.12 2.14
CA ILE A 76 -6.86 -0.62 3.51
C ILE A 76 -5.52 -1.07 4.07
N ASP A 77 -5.32 -0.88 5.38
CA ASP A 77 -4.16 -1.45 6.07
C ASP A 77 -4.28 -2.97 6.20
N MET A 78 -3.16 -3.64 6.46
CA MET A 78 -3.13 -5.10 6.52
C MET A 78 -3.81 -5.66 7.77
N MET A 79 -3.97 -4.86 8.82
CA MET A 79 -4.75 -5.29 9.98
C MET A 79 -6.24 -5.38 9.63
N LYS A 80 -6.74 -4.45 8.82
CA LYS A 80 -8.09 -4.52 8.25
C LYS A 80 -8.24 -5.72 7.32
N VAL A 81 -7.26 -5.99 6.45
CA VAL A 81 -7.25 -7.23 5.63
C VAL A 81 -7.33 -8.47 6.50
N TYR A 82 -6.50 -8.56 7.54
CA TYR A 82 -6.48 -9.68 8.47
C TYR A 82 -7.86 -9.91 9.12
N SER A 83 -8.52 -8.85 9.56
CA SER A 83 -9.88 -8.93 10.13
C SER A 83 -10.96 -9.44 9.17
N PHE A 84 -10.70 -9.42 7.87
CA PHE A 84 -11.63 -9.92 6.85
C PHE A 84 -11.34 -11.37 6.43
N LEU A 85 -10.28 -11.99 6.93
CA LEU A 85 -9.99 -13.38 6.63
C LEU A 85 -11.04 -14.33 7.24
N PRO A 86 -11.37 -15.44 6.57
CA PRO A 86 -12.19 -16.49 7.16
C PRO A 86 -11.59 -16.98 8.48
N GLN A 87 -12.41 -17.11 9.51
CA GLN A 87 -11.93 -17.52 10.85
C GLN A 87 -11.26 -18.90 10.86
N ALA A 88 -11.65 -19.78 9.94
CA ALA A 88 -10.99 -21.08 9.76
C ALA A 88 -9.54 -20.93 9.28
N ASP A 89 -9.26 -19.96 8.39
CA ASP A 89 -7.91 -19.67 7.91
C ASP A 89 -7.07 -18.98 8.97
N VAL A 90 -7.66 -18.02 9.70
CA VAL A 90 -6.99 -17.35 10.84
C VAL A 90 -6.53 -18.38 11.86
N LYS A 91 -7.44 -19.25 12.32
CA LYS A 91 -7.11 -20.31 13.28
C LYS A 91 -6.02 -21.25 12.74
N ARG A 92 -6.17 -21.71 11.49
CA ARG A 92 -5.18 -22.61 10.86
C ARG A 92 -3.79 -21.97 10.78
N ILE A 93 -3.70 -20.67 10.56
CA ILE A 93 -2.43 -19.94 10.47
C ILE A 93 -1.83 -19.70 11.86
N GLU A 94 -2.64 -19.25 12.83
CA GLU A 94 -2.21 -19.01 14.22
C GLU A 94 -1.78 -20.30 14.94
N GLU A 95 -2.21 -21.48 14.47
CA GLU A 95 -1.76 -22.78 14.99
C GLU A 95 -0.36 -23.21 14.49
N LEU A 96 0.18 -22.57 13.44
CA LEU A 96 1.50 -22.93 12.89
C LEU A 96 2.65 -22.47 13.79
N GLU A 97 2.51 -21.31 14.41
CA GLU A 97 3.52 -20.71 15.29
C GLU A 97 2.84 -19.91 16.39
N PHE A 98 3.29 -20.10 17.63
CA PHE A 98 2.75 -19.37 18.76
C PHE A 98 3.25 -17.92 18.74
N LEU A 99 2.31 -16.98 18.64
CA LEU A 99 2.57 -15.54 18.71
C LEU A 99 2.19 -15.00 20.10
N ASP A 100 3.19 -14.61 20.88
CA ASP A 100 3.02 -14.01 22.21
C ASP A 100 2.84 -12.48 22.14
N GLU A 101 3.51 -11.80 21.21
CA GLU A 101 3.46 -10.34 21.04
C GLU A 101 2.41 -9.89 19.99
N LYS A 102 1.11 -10.03 20.33
CA LYS A 102 0.03 -9.63 19.41
C LYS A 102 0.02 -8.14 19.09
N GLU A 103 0.40 -7.29 20.05
CA GLU A 103 0.46 -5.84 19.87
C GLU A 103 1.51 -5.45 18.83
N LEU A 104 2.65 -6.17 18.78
CA LEU A 104 3.69 -5.93 17.78
C LEU A 104 3.22 -6.33 16.38
N PHE A 105 2.49 -7.44 16.28
CA PHE A 105 1.86 -7.87 15.03
C PHE A 105 0.83 -6.84 14.54
N GLU A 106 -0.04 -6.35 15.42
CA GLU A 106 -1.00 -5.30 15.08
C GLU A 106 -0.31 -4.02 14.59
N GLN A 107 0.73 -3.56 15.30
CA GLN A 107 1.53 -2.41 14.88
C GLN A 107 2.15 -2.63 13.51
N LEU A 108 2.76 -3.79 13.27
CA LEU A 108 3.36 -4.12 11.98
C LEU A 108 2.32 -4.13 10.85
N MET A 109 1.15 -4.75 11.08
CA MET A 109 0.08 -4.85 10.09
C MET A 109 -0.58 -3.50 9.79
N GLN A 110 -0.63 -2.58 10.76
CA GLN A 110 -1.08 -1.20 10.54
C GLN A 110 -0.09 -0.34 9.74
N HIS A 111 1.15 -0.80 9.58
CA HIS A 111 2.21 -0.11 8.82
C HIS A 111 2.40 -0.63 7.40
N TYR A 112 1.53 -1.54 6.95
CA TYR A 112 1.44 -1.96 5.55
C TYR A 112 0.01 -1.76 5.05
N CYS A 113 -0.12 -1.50 3.75
CA CYS A 113 -1.42 -1.39 3.10
C CYS A 113 -1.43 -2.13 1.78
N ILE A 114 -2.64 -2.53 1.39
CA ILE A 114 -2.97 -2.88 0.01
C ILE A 114 -3.86 -1.79 -0.57
N CYS A 115 -3.42 -1.23 -1.68
CA CYS A 115 -4.14 -0.22 -2.43
C CYS A 115 -4.47 -0.77 -3.81
N TRP A 116 -5.66 -0.48 -4.32
CA TRP A 116 -6.02 -0.86 -5.68
C TRP A 116 -6.90 0.18 -6.35
N LYS A 117 -6.86 0.15 -7.67
CA LYS A 117 -7.71 0.97 -8.53
C LYS A 117 -8.06 0.23 -9.82
N ARG A 118 -9.16 0.62 -10.43
CA ARG A 118 -9.58 0.15 -11.75
C ARG A 118 -9.69 1.35 -12.69
N GLY A 119 -9.01 1.27 -13.83
CA GLY A 119 -9.19 2.16 -14.97
C GLY A 119 -10.24 1.54 -15.88
N ASN A 120 -11.33 2.26 -16.12
CA ASN A 120 -12.31 1.89 -17.12
C ASN A 120 -11.99 2.66 -18.40
N GLY A 121 -11.93 1.94 -19.52
CA GLY A 121 -11.71 2.54 -20.83
C GLY A 121 -12.86 3.48 -21.17
N PHE A 122 -12.54 4.53 -21.92
CA PHE A 122 -13.40 5.61 -22.40
C PHE A 122 -13.58 6.79 -21.43
N LYS A 123 -12.62 7.73 -21.50
CA LYS A 123 -13.02 9.13 -21.65
C LYS A 123 -13.25 9.36 -23.13
N LEU A 124 -14.51 9.48 -23.54
CA LEU A 124 -14.84 10.06 -24.85
C LEU A 124 -14.11 11.41 -24.91
N LYS A 125 -13.12 11.52 -25.79
CA LYS A 125 -12.67 12.84 -26.22
C LYS A 125 -13.84 13.40 -27.02
N GLU A 126 -14.66 14.23 -26.39
CA GLU A 126 -15.54 15.12 -27.15
C GLU A 126 -14.63 15.98 -28.03
N GLY A 127 -14.86 15.87 -29.33
CA GLY A 127 -14.14 16.60 -30.37
C GLY A 127 -14.68 18.00 -30.58
#